data_AF-A0A8J9SBU9-F1
#
_entry.id   AF-A0A8J9SBU9-F1
#
_cell.length_a   1.000
_cell.length_b   1.000
_cell.length_c   1.000
_cell.angle_alpha   90.00
_cell.angle_beta   90.00
_cell.angle_gamma   90.00
#
_symmetry.space_group_name_H-M   'P 1'
#
loop_
_entity.id
_entity.type
_entity.pdbx_description
1 polymer ?
#
loop_
_entity_poly.entity_id
_entity_poly.type
_entity_poly.pdbx_seq_one_letter_code
_entity_poly.pdbx_strand_id
1 'polypeptide(L)'
;CDANKSYMRTNCAPACQTCQLIDIENRCPRLEHAEPALVPGDLNKLFDRIVRTAPGNRTLTEAERQELIDQKMPLYTAHVHSRPSANPVVEVSTVLDKSLPPWVITLDNFLTLEECTELINIGHKHGYNRSKDVGKVKVDGTHEAVQSTRRTSENAWCSNQSGCRDEALPQLLHERMATVMRIPAQNSEDFQLLKYEKGQFYRTHHDFIQHQTKRQCGPRILTFFLYLSDVTAGGGTNFPDLDITVEPKAGRALLWPSVYDSDPMAKDGRMMHQALEVEDGVKFAANGWIHLYDYVTPQSIGCT
;
A
#
# COMPACT_ATOMS: atom_id res chain seq x y z
N CYS A 1 -31.78 14.61 6.97
CA CYS A 1 -30.40 14.76 7.47
C CYS A 1 -29.95 13.57 8.31
N ASP A 2 -30.75 13.09 9.27
CA ASP A 2 -30.31 12.04 10.20
C ASP A 2 -30.25 10.62 9.62
N ALA A 3 -31.04 10.34 8.57
CA ALA A 3 -31.08 9.03 7.92
C ALA A 3 -29.80 8.67 7.14
N ASN A 4 -28.97 9.67 6.77
CA ASN A 4 -27.73 9.44 6.04
C ASN A 4 -26.66 10.46 6.44
N LYS A 5 -26.19 10.36 7.70
CA LYS A 5 -25.23 11.30 8.31
C LYS A 5 -23.94 11.43 7.49
N SER A 6 -23.45 10.36 6.88
CA SER A 6 -22.26 10.40 6.01
C SER A 6 -22.50 11.26 4.78
N TYR A 7 -23.62 11.05 4.06
CA TYR A 7 -23.97 11.88 2.90
C TYR A 7 -24.13 13.35 3.26
N MET A 8 -24.77 13.65 4.40
CA MET A 8 -24.92 15.03 4.86
C MET A 8 -23.56 15.71 5.15
N ARG A 9 -22.60 14.97 5.71
CA ARG A 9 -21.26 15.47 6.04
C ARG A 9 -20.38 15.67 4.80
N THR A 10 -20.47 14.76 3.83
CA THR A 10 -19.57 14.72 2.67
C THR A 10 -20.11 15.41 1.43
N ASN A 11 -21.43 15.52 1.27
CA ASN A 11 -22.05 16.04 0.04
C ASN A 11 -22.89 17.32 0.26
N CYS A 12 -23.61 17.43 1.39
CA CYS A 12 -24.48 18.58 1.62
C CYS A 12 -23.72 19.85 2.05
N ALA A 13 -22.73 19.72 2.94
CA ALA A 13 -21.94 20.86 3.40
C ALA A 13 -21.19 21.57 2.25
N PRO A 14 -20.52 20.85 1.32
CA PRO A 14 -19.89 21.46 0.15
C PRO A 14 -20.89 22.10 -0.81
N ALA A 15 -22.07 21.49 -1.00
CA ALA A 15 -23.10 22.01 -1.90
C ALA A 15 -23.73 23.31 -1.40
N CYS A 16 -23.95 23.44 -0.08
CA CYS A 16 -24.62 24.59 0.51
C CYS A 16 -23.66 25.72 0.91
N GLN A 17 -22.35 25.49 0.96
CA GLN A 17 -21.30 26.46 1.33
C GLN A 17 -21.52 27.23 2.66
N THR A 18 -22.39 26.74 3.55
CA THR A 18 -22.87 27.48 4.73
C THR A 18 -22.68 26.72 6.04
N CYS A 19 -21.94 25.60 6.05
CA CYS A 19 -21.80 24.71 7.21
C CYS A 19 -20.36 24.63 7.73
N GLN A 20 -20.18 24.64 9.05
CA GLN A 20 -18.88 24.41 9.70
C GLN A 20 -18.23 23.07 9.32
N LEU A 21 -19.02 22.10 8.83
CA LEU A 21 -18.56 20.80 8.32
C LEU A 21 -17.87 20.88 6.94
N ILE A 22 -17.80 22.07 6.32
CA ILE A 22 -16.93 22.31 5.15
C ILE A 22 -15.46 22.25 5.56
N ASP A 23 -15.16 22.77 6.75
CA ASP A 23 -13.82 22.67 7.30
C ASP A 23 -13.58 21.21 7.72
N ILE A 24 -12.62 20.59 7.04
CA ILE A 24 -12.28 19.20 7.24
C ILE A 24 -11.68 18.94 8.64
N GLU A 25 -11.08 19.94 9.29
CA GLU A 25 -10.58 19.79 10.65
C GLU A 25 -11.74 19.70 11.66
N ASN A 26 -12.84 20.41 11.40
CA ASN A 26 -14.07 20.29 12.19
C ASN A 26 -14.86 19.02 11.85
N ARG A 27 -14.88 18.61 10.58
CA ARG A 27 -15.59 17.41 10.12
C ARG A 27 -14.90 16.13 10.58
N CYS A 28 -13.56 16.14 10.60
CA CYS A 28 -12.69 14.98 10.79
C CYS A 28 -11.56 15.33 11.77
N PRO A 29 -11.88 15.64 13.04
CA PRO A 29 -10.87 16.04 14.02
C PRO A 29 -9.87 14.90 14.23
N ARG A 30 -8.60 15.24 14.43
CA ARG A 30 -7.59 14.23 14.79
C ARG A 30 -8.01 13.46 16.03
N LEU A 31 -7.71 12.17 16.02
CA LEU A 31 -7.99 11.28 17.14
C LEU A 31 -6.83 11.41 18.15
N GLU A 32 -7.06 12.05 19.29
CA GLU A 32 -6.03 12.33 20.30
C GLU A 32 -5.35 11.08 20.88
N HIS A 33 -6.00 9.92 20.76
CA HIS A 33 -5.52 8.63 21.29
C HIS A 33 -5.36 7.56 20.21
N ALA A 34 -5.17 7.97 18.95
CA ALA A 34 -4.84 7.01 17.90
C ALA A 34 -3.42 6.47 18.11
N GLU A 35 -3.31 5.17 18.32
CA GLU A 35 -2.04 4.47 18.41
C GLU A 35 -1.43 4.30 17.01
N PRO A 36 -0.19 4.77 16.77
CA PRO A 36 0.46 4.59 15.48
C PRO A 36 0.90 3.14 15.28
N ALA A 37 0.84 2.66 14.04
CA ALA A 37 1.35 1.35 13.66
C ALA A 37 2.88 1.23 13.80
N LEU A 38 3.60 2.35 13.72
CA LEU A 38 5.04 2.43 13.89
C LEU A 38 5.42 3.66 14.72
N VAL A 39 6.35 3.48 15.65
CA VAL A 39 7.07 4.59 16.28
C VAL A 39 8.52 4.63 15.78
N PRO A 40 9.28 5.72 16.01
CA PRO A 40 10.68 5.80 15.60
C PRO A 40 11.50 4.56 16.03
N GLY A 41 12.14 3.92 15.07
CA GLY A 41 12.96 2.71 15.25
C GLY A 41 12.26 1.38 14.99
N ASP A 42 10.95 1.36 14.75
CA ASP A 42 10.21 0.11 14.53
C ASP A 42 10.23 -0.38 13.08
N LEU A 43 10.47 0.52 12.12
CA LEU A 43 10.47 0.17 10.70
C LEU A 43 11.59 -0.83 10.39
N ASN A 44 12.80 -0.56 10.87
CA ASN A 44 13.94 -1.45 10.68
C ASN A 44 13.71 -2.82 11.34
N LYS A 45 13.16 -2.84 12.57
CA LYS A 45 12.81 -4.08 13.27
C LYS A 45 11.73 -4.87 12.53
N LEU A 46 10.76 -4.19 11.92
CA LEU A 46 9.69 -4.79 11.13
C LEU A 46 10.27 -5.56 9.94
N PHE A 47 11.14 -4.93 9.13
CA PHE A 47 11.74 -5.58 7.97
C PHE A 47 12.70 -6.71 8.36
N ASP A 48 13.57 -6.48 9.35
CA ASP A 48 14.49 -7.51 9.86
C ASP A 48 13.71 -8.75 10.33
N ARG A 49 12.60 -8.54 11.05
CA ARG A 49 11.72 -9.63 11.47
C ARG A 49 11.17 -10.38 10.26
N ILE A 50 10.55 -9.70 9.29
CA ILE A 50 9.96 -10.34 8.10
C ILE A 50 10.98 -11.24 7.40
N VAL A 51 12.18 -10.71 7.13
CA VAL A 51 13.23 -11.46 6.43
C VAL A 51 13.70 -12.68 7.22
N ARG A 52 13.88 -12.54 8.54
CA ARG A 52 14.35 -13.61 9.42
C ARG A 52 13.31 -14.70 9.66
N THR A 53 12.03 -14.32 9.74
CA THR A 53 10.95 -15.26 10.08
C THR A 53 10.22 -15.82 8.86
N ALA A 54 10.53 -15.34 7.65
CA ALA A 54 9.95 -15.82 6.40
C ALA A 54 10.03 -17.36 6.33
N PRO A 55 8.90 -18.04 6.11
CA PRO A 55 8.82 -19.48 6.30
C PRO A 55 9.63 -20.25 5.24
N GLY A 56 9.77 -19.70 4.03
CA GLY A 56 10.63 -20.26 2.98
C GLY A 56 12.13 -20.03 3.18
N ASN A 57 12.56 -19.21 4.15
CA ASN A 57 13.97 -18.94 4.43
C ASN A 57 14.56 -19.86 5.51
N ARG A 58 13.76 -20.77 6.08
CA ARG A 58 14.14 -21.58 7.24
C ARG A 58 13.52 -22.97 7.21
N THR A 59 14.12 -23.89 7.96
CA THR A 59 13.51 -25.21 8.20
C THR A 59 12.38 -25.05 9.20
N LEU A 60 11.19 -25.50 8.83
CA LEU A 60 9.99 -25.48 9.67
C LEU A 60 9.81 -26.81 10.42
N THR A 61 9.44 -26.73 11.69
CA THR A 61 8.90 -27.85 12.45
C THR A 61 7.51 -28.24 11.93
N GLU A 62 7.02 -29.43 12.28
CA GLU A 62 5.69 -29.88 11.86
C GLU A 62 4.58 -28.98 12.42
N ALA A 63 4.72 -28.51 13.66
CA ALA A 63 3.78 -27.57 14.27
C ALA A 63 3.71 -26.24 13.50
N GLU A 64 4.85 -25.71 13.08
CA GLU A 64 4.90 -24.48 12.28
C GLU A 64 4.31 -24.67 10.87
N ARG A 65 4.51 -25.85 10.26
CA ARG A 65 3.87 -26.18 8.97
C ARG A 65 2.35 -26.22 9.11
N GLN A 66 1.84 -26.84 10.18
CA GLN A 66 0.42 -26.88 10.45
C GLN A 66 -0.15 -25.48 10.72
N GLU A 67 0.57 -24.65 11.49
CA GLU A 67 0.16 -23.27 11.75
C GLU A 67 0.03 -22.45 10.45
N LEU A 68 0.97 -22.60 9.51
CA LEU A 68 0.87 -21.94 8.20
C LEU A 68 -0.36 -22.39 7.41
N ILE A 69 -0.68 -23.69 7.44
CA ILE A 69 -1.87 -24.23 6.78
C ILE A 69 -3.14 -23.65 7.41
N ASP A 70 -3.23 -23.65 8.73
CA ASP A 70 -4.39 -23.16 9.49
C ASP A 70 -4.61 -21.66 9.23
N GLN A 71 -3.52 -20.89 9.11
CA GLN A 71 -3.54 -19.46 8.77
C GLN A 71 -3.69 -19.18 7.26
N LYS A 72 -3.75 -20.22 6.41
CA LYS A 72 -3.74 -20.08 4.93
C LYS A 72 -2.58 -19.19 4.44
N MET A 73 -1.41 -19.37 5.05
CA MET A 73 -0.19 -18.64 4.78
C MET A 73 0.70 -19.47 3.83
N PRO A 74 0.98 -18.99 2.61
CA PRO A 74 1.88 -19.68 1.70
C PRO A 74 3.31 -19.78 2.23
N LEU A 75 4.07 -20.75 1.74
CA LEU A 75 5.50 -20.90 2.01
C LEU A 75 6.31 -19.88 1.20
N TYR A 76 6.20 -18.59 1.56
CA TYR A 76 6.89 -17.52 0.86
C TYR A 76 8.36 -17.39 1.28
N THR A 77 9.21 -17.00 0.33
CA THR A 77 10.64 -16.75 0.52
C THR A 77 10.91 -15.26 0.46
N ALA A 78 11.60 -14.71 1.47
CA ALA A 78 11.94 -13.29 1.50
C ALA A 78 13.33 -13.04 0.91
N HIS A 79 13.42 -12.15 -0.07
CA HIS A 79 14.67 -11.72 -0.70
C HIS A 79 14.91 -10.23 -0.41
N VAL A 80 16.14 -9.89 -0.02
CA VAL A 80 16.54 -8.52 0.26
C VAL A 80 17.22 -7.91 -0.97
N HIS A 81 16.68 -6.80 -1.46
CA HIS A 81 17.28 -6.00 -2.53
C HIS A 81 18.05 -4.80 -1.97
N SER A 82 17.57 -4.22 -0.86
CA SER A 82 18.25 -3.13 -0.15
C SER A 82 17.92 -3.18 1.34
N ARG A 83 18.86 -2.74 2.19
CA ARG A 83 18.68 -2.60 3.64
C ARG A 83 19.72 -1.66 4.28
N PRO A 84 19.40 -0.98 5.39
CA PRO A 84 20.32 0.00 6.01
C PRO A 84 21.61 -0.60 6.57
N SER A 85 21.57 -1.84 7.06
CA SER A 85 22.73 -2.49 7.67
C SER A 85 22.64 -4.01 7.54
N ALA A 86 23.81 -4.67 7.51
CA ALA A 86 23.88 -6.13 7.59
C ALA A 86 23.67 -6.68 9.01
N ASN A 87 23.97 -5.85 10.02
CA ASN A 87 23.77 -6.14 11.44
C ASN A 87 22.51 -5.44 11.97
N PRO A 88 21.78 -6.00 12.95
CA PRO A 88 20.62 -5.34 13.56
C PRO A 88 21.01 -3.96 14.09
N VAL A 89 20.26 -2.92 13.71
CA VAL A 89 20.51 -1.55 14.19
C VAL A 89 20.03 -1.46 15.65
N VAL A 90 20.95 -1.22 16.58
CA VAL A 90 20.68 -1.21 18.03
C VAL A 90 20.25 0.17 18.55
N GLU A 91 20.58 1.26 17.83
CA GLU A 91 20.20 2.63 18.20
C GLU A 91 19.67 3.42 17.00
N VAL A 92 18.56 4.15 17.22
CA VAL A 92 17.94 5.01 16.21
C VAL A 92 18.71 6.33 16.15
N SER A 93 19.59 6.48 15.16
CA SER A 93 20.20 7.77 14.81
C SER A 93 19.55 8.34 13.56
N THR A 94 18.88 9.49 13.70
CA THR A 94 18.17 10.19 12.61
C THR A 94 19.09 10.61 11.47
N VAL A 95 20.37 10.88 11.76
CA VAL A 95 21.37 11.29 10.75
C VAL A 95 21.88 10.08 9.97
N LEU A 96 22.16 8.97 10.66
CA LEU A 96 22.63 7.73 10.01
C LEU A 96 21.52 7.13 9.13
N ASP A 97 20.27 7.11 9.59
CA ASP A 97 19.12 6.61 8.83
C ASP A 97 19.00 7.23 7.43
N LYS A 98 19.24 8.54 7.31
CA LYS A 98 19.20 9.28 6.03
C LYS A 98 20.39 9.00 5.10
N SER A 99 21.47 8.45 5.63
CA SER A 99 22.68 8.10 4.86
C SER A 99 22.74 6.63 4.45
N LEU A 100 21.99 5.76 5.12
CA LEU A 100 21.98 4.31 4.87
C LEU A 100 20.88 3.93 3.88
N PRO A 101 21.10 2.96 2.98
CA PRO A 101 20.10 2.63 1.97
C PRO A 101 18.82 2.06 2.61
N PRO A 102 17.61 2.49 2.18
CA PRO A 102 16.34 2.06 2.77
C PRO A 102 16.00 0.60 2.42
N TRP A 103 14.99 0.03 3.08
CA TRP A 103 14.57 -1.35 2.82
C TRP A 103 13.81 -1.52 1.50
N VAL A 104 14.20 -2.51 0.70
CA VAL A 104 13.41 -3.03 -0.42
C VAL A 104 13.52 -4.54 -0.39
N ILE A 105 12.39 -5.25 -0.23
CA ILE A 105 12.36 -6.71 -0.19
C ILE A 105 11.28 -7.28 -1.10
N THR A 106 11.50 -8.48 -1.63
CA THR A 106 10.42 -9.26 -2.27
C THR A 106 10.05 -10.47 -1.41
N LEU A 107 8.79 -10.85 -1.46
CA LEU A 107 8.25 -12.08 -0.89
C LEU A 107 7.77 -12.94 -2.07
N ASP A 108 8.59 -13.88 -2.51
CA ASP A 108 8.27 -14.79 -3.60
C ASP A 108 7.32 -15.88 -3.10
N ASN A 109 6.33 -16.27 -3.92
CA ASN A 109 5.26 -17.21 -3.56
C ASN A 109 4.37 -16.72 -2.40
N PHE A 110 4.17 -15.40 -2.29
CA PHE A 110 3.29 -14.79 -1.29
C PHE A 110 1.80 -14.95 -1.62
N LEU A 111 1.46 -15.04 -2.91
CA LEU A 111 0.15 -15.46 -3.38
C LEU A 111 0.29 -16.76 -4.16
N THR A 112 -0.76 -17.58 -4.15
CA THR A 112 -0.88 -18.68 -5.12
C THR A 112 -1.28 -18.15 -6.49
N LEU A 113 -1.09 -18.95 -7.54
CA LEU A 113 -1.48 -18.55 -8.90
C LEU A 113 -3.01 -18.46 -9.05
N GLU A 114 -3.75 -19.27 -8.29
CA GLU A 114 -5.21 -19.22 -8.21
C GLU A 114 -5.66 -17.89 -7.60
N GLU A 115 -5.03 -17.46 -6.50
CA GLU A 115 -5.31 -16.17 -5.87
C GLU A 115 -4.98 -14.99 -6.80
N CYS A 116 -3.88 -15.09 -7.56
CA CYS A 116 -3.53 -14.08 -8.57
C CYS A 116 -4.61 -13.97 -9.65
N THR A 117 -5.05 -15.11 -10.19
CA THR A 117 -6.08 -15.18 -11.23
C THR A 117 -7.41 -14.62 -10.74
N GLU A 118 -7.79 -14.94 -9.50
CA GLU A 118 -9.03 -14.47 -8.92
C GLU A 118 -9.02 -12.96 -8.67
N LEU A 119 -7.91 -12.37 -8.20
CA LEU A 119 -7.79 -10.91 -8.10
C LEU A 119 -7.88 -10.21 -9.46
N ILE A 120 -7.33 -10.81 -10.51
CA ILE A 120 -7.46 -10.29 -11.88
C ILE A 120 -8.93 -10.32 -12.32
N ASN A 121 -9.64 -11.42 -12.05
CA ASN A 121 -11.07 -11.54 -12.35
C ASN A 121 -11.92 -10.52 -11.58
N ILE A 122 -11.62 -10.30 -10.30
CA ILE A 122 -12.24 -9.24 -9.49
C ILE A 122 -12.01 -7.88 -10.16
N GLY A 123 -10.80 -7.60 -10.62
CA GLY A 123 -10.49 -6.37 -11.37
C GLY A 123 -11.35 -6.22 -12.62
N HIS A 124 -11.51 -7.29 -13.40
CA HIS A 124 -12.38 -7.29 -14.58
C HIS A 124 -13.86 -7.08 -14.23
N LYS A 125 -14.35 -7.70 -13.16
CA LYS A 125 -15.73 -7.54 -12.65
C LYS A 125 -16.02 -6.08 -12.24
N HIS A 126 -15.09 -5.41 -11.59
CA HIS A 126 -15.23 -4.01 -11.17
C HIS A 126 -14.96 -3.01 -12.30
N GLY A 127 -14.31 -3.44 -13.38
CA GLY A 127 -14.04 -2.63 -14.57
C GLY A 127 -12.77 -1.80 -14.43
N TYR A 128 -11.76 -2.16 -15.22
CA TYR A 128 -10.56 -1.34 -15.37
C TYR A 128 -10.89 -0.05 -16.12
N ASN A 129 -10.54 1.08 -15.51
CA ASN A 129 -10.72 2.39 -16.09
C ASN A 129 -9.40 3.14 -16.13
N ARG A 130 -9.29 4.11 -17.02
CA ARG A 130 -8.12 4.99 -17.14
C ARG A 130 -7.71 5.59 -15.78
N SER A 131 -6.46 5.40 -15.37
CA SER A 131 -5.97 5.89 -14.09
C SER A 131 -5.96 7.42 -13.98
N LYS A 132 -6.22 7.89 -12.75
CA LYS A 132 -6.29 9.30 -12.37
C LYS A 132 -5.25 9.60 -11.28
N ASP A 133 -4.73 10.82 -11.28
CA ASP A 133 -3.89 11.39 -10.23
C ASP A 133 -4.71 12.28 -9.30
N VAL A 134 -4.16 12.56 -8.12
CA VAL A 134 -4.72 13.55 -7.18
C VAL A 134 -4.62 14.95 -7.78
N GLY A 135 -5.77 15.60 -7.96
CA GLY A 135 -5.93 16.93 -8.54
C GLY A 135 -5.96 18.04 -7.50
N LYS A 136 -6.63 19.15 -7.84
CA LYS A 136 -6.73 20.34 -6.97
C LYS A 136 -7.55 20.03 -5.72
N VAL A 137 -7.23 20.73 -4.63
CA VAL A 137 -8.05 20.74 -3.41
C VAL A 137 -9.39 21.42 -3.73
N LYS A 138 -10.48 20.73 -3.43
CA LYS A 138 -11.85 21.25 -3.51
C LYS A 138 -12.16 22.10 -2.28
N VAL A 139 -13.25 22.84 -2.35
CA VAL A 139 -13.73 23.73 -1.26
C VAL A 139 -13.93 22.98 0.06
N ASP A 140 -14.18 21.68 0.02
CA ASP A 140 -14.43 20.82 1.18
C ASP A 140 -13.18 20.09 1.71
N GLY A 141 -12.00 20.47 1.24
CA GLY A 141 -10.72 19.87 1.63
C GLY A 141 -10.44 18.49 1.02
N THR A 142 -11.35 17.92 0.24
CA THR A 142 -11.08 16.73 -0.59
C THR A 142 -10.34 17.12 -1.86
N HIS A 143 -9.81 16.17 -2.62
CA HIS A 143 -9.09 16.45 -3.87
C HIS A 143 -9.88 15.99 -5.09
N GLU A 144 -9.70 16.67 -6.23
CA GLU A 144 -10.19 16.21 -7.53
C GLU A 144 -9.42 14.97 -8.01
N ALA A 145 -9.99 14.23 -8.96
CA ALA A 145 -9.30 13.14 -9.64
C ALA A 145 -9.11 13.53 -11.12
N VAL A 146 -7.87 13.72 -11.55
CA VAL A 146 -7.52 14.19 -12.90
C VAL A 146 -6.92 13.05 -13.70
N GLN A 147 -7.35 12.85 -14.94
CA GLN A 147 -6.76 11.83 -15.82
C GLN A 147 -5.25 12.08 -15.96
N SER A 148 -4.44 11.05 -15.69
CA SER A 148 -2.99 11.22 -15.66
C SER A 148 -2.36 11.08 -17.04
N THR A 149 -1.45 12.00 -17.37
CA THR A 149 -0.49 11.87 -18.48
C THR A 149 0.80 11.17 -18.05
N ARG A 150 1.07 11.08 -16.74
CA ARG A 150 2.26 10.46 -16.15
C ARG A 150 2.04 9.00 -15.78
N ARG A 151 0.78 8.60 -15.61
CA ARG A 151 0.35 7.26 -15.28
C ARG A 151 -0.48 6.70 -16.42
N THR A 152 0.19 5.88 -17.22
CA THR A 152 -0.18 5.00 -18.34
C THR A 152 -1.24 3.94 -18.13
N SER A 153 -1.56 3.59 -16.89
CA SER A 153 -2.29 2.37 -16.56
C SER A 153 -3.81 2.52 -16.55
N GLU A 154 -4.48 1.38 -16.55
CA GLU A 154 -5.85 1.26 -16.08
C GLU A 154 -5.87 0.74 -14.63
N ASN A 155 -6.89 1.12 -13.86
CA ASN A 155 -7.11 0.58 -12.53
C ASN A 155 -8.59 0.33 -12.24
N ALA A 156 -8.82 -0.64 -11.36
CA ALA A 156 -10.08 -0.88 -10.68
C ALA A 156 -9.85 -0.78 -9.17
N TRP A 157 -10.91 -0.61 -8.40
CA TRP A 157 -10.84 -0.55 -6.94
C TRP A 157 -11.68 -1.67 -6.34
N CYS A 158 -11.03 -2.54 -5.57
CA CYS A 158 -11.71 -3.50 -4.71
C CYS A 158 -11.90 -2.84 -3.34
N SER A 159 -13.03 -2.16 -3.18
CA SER A 159 -13.25 -1.22 -2.07
C SER A 159 -14.32 -1.67 -1.09
N ASN A 160 -14.26 -1.13 0.13
CA ASN A 160 -15.34 -1.28 1.11
C ASN A 160 -16.68 -0.79 0.58
N GLN A 161 -16.72 0.33 -0.14
CA GLN A 161 -17.97 0.89 -0.67
C GLN A 161 -18.63 -0.04 -1.69
N SER A 162 -17.83 -0.81 -2.43
CA SER A 162 -18.32 -1.82 -3.38
C SER A 162 -18.63 -3.18 -2.74
N GLY A 163 -18.33 -3.38 -1.46
CA GLY A 163 -18.37 -4.68 -0.78
C GLY A 163 -17.23 -5.63 -1.14
N CYS A 164 -16.38 -5.27 -2.11
CA CYS A 164 -15.31 -6.14 -2.60
C CYS A 164 -14.26 -6.47 -1.52
N ARG A 165 -13.92 -5.52 -0.65
CA ARG A 165 -12.94 -5.74 0.43
C ARG A 165 -13.37 -6.89 1.36
N ASP A 166 -14.66 -7.05 1.56
CA ASP A 166 -15.26 -8.07 2.43
C ASP A 166 -15.49 -9.42 1.69
N GLU A 167 -15.17 -9.50 0.39
CA GLU A 167 -15.14 -10.78 -0.31
C GLU A 167 -13.99 -11.65 0.24
N ALA A 168 -14.16 -12.97 0.16
CA ALA A 168 -13.31 -13.93 0.88
C ALA A 168 -11.82 -13.80 0.58
N LEU A 169 -11.44 -13.56 -0.69
CA LEU A 169 -10.03 -13.44 -1.09
C LEU A 169 -9.41 -12.08 -0.71
N PRO A 170 -10.00 -10.91 -1.05
CA PRO A 170 -9.48 -9.62 -0.59
C PRO A 170 -9.33 -9.53 0.93
N GLN A 171 -10.32 -10.01 1.69
CA GLN A 171 -10.26 -10.05 3.15
C GLN A 171 -9.08 -10.92 3.62
N LEU A 172 -8.94 -12.14 3.08
CA LEU A 172 -7.83 -13.04 3.39
C LEU A 172 -6.47 -12.38 3.13
N LEU A 173 -6.31 -11.68 2.00
CA LEU A 173 -5.05 -11.04 1.64
C LEU A 173 -4.71 -9.85 2.54
N HIS A 174 -5.70 -9.05 2.94
CA HIS A 174 -5.48 -7.99 3.94
C HIS A 174 -5.01 -8.57 5.28
N GLU A 175 -5.63 -9.67 5.75
CA GLU A 175 -5.22 -10.33 7.00
C GLU A 175 -3.84 -11.02 6.88
N ARG A 176 -3.52 -11.59 5.71
CA ARG A 176 -2.20 -12.17 5.44
C ARG A 176 -1.12 -11.10 5.49
N MET A 177 -1.34 -9.97 4.81
CA MET A 177 -0.44 -8.81 4.87
C MET A 177 -0.29 -8.30 6.30
N ALA A 178 -1.40 -8.16 7.03
CA ALA A 178 -1.42 -7.73 8.43
C ALA A 178 -0.58 -8.66 9.32
N THR A 179 -0.69 -9.96 9.12
CA THR A 179 0.09 -10.98 9.85
C THR A 179 1.59 -10.83 9.61
N VAL A 180 2.01 -10.64 8.35
CA VAL A 180 3.43 -10.45 7.99
C VAL A 180 3.99 -9.15 8.60
N MET A 181 3.25 -8.06 8.46
CA MET A 181 3.68 -6.74 8.93
C MET A 181 3.52 -6.55 10.44
N ARG A 182 2.68 -7.36 11.10
CA ARG A 182 2.17 -7.12 12.46
C ARG A 182 1.56 -5.73 12.60
N ILE A 183 0.85 -5.30 11.56
CA ILE A 183 0.09 -4.05 11.51
C ILE A 183 -1.36 -4.45 11.23
N PRO A 184 -2.36 -3.91 11.94
CA PRO A 184 -3.76 -4.28 11.71
C PRO A 184 -4.20 -4.08 10.26
N ALA A 185 -5.08 -4.95 9.75
CA ALA A 185 -5.64 -4.85 8.41
C ALA A 185 -6.41 -3.53 8.19
N GLN A 186 -6.87 -2.88 9.26
CA GLN A 186 -7.55 -1.58 9.26
C GLN A 186 -6.64 -0.43 8.83
N ASN A 187 -5.31 -0.58 8.95
CA ASN A 187 -4.35 0.39 8.44
C ASN A 187 -4.16 0.29 6.92
N SER A 188 -4.56 -0.82 6.30
CA SER A 188 -4.45 -0.98 4.85
C SER A 188 -5.58 -0.26 4.13
N GLU A 189 -5.24 0.51 3.10
CA GLU A 189 -6.18 0.96 2.09
C GLU A 189 -6.88 -0.22 1.40
N ASP A 190 -7.92 0.11 0.62
CA ASP A 190 -8.55 -0.81 -0.32
C ASP A 190 -7.57 -1.16 -1.46
N PHE A 191 -7.66 -2.38 -2.00
CA PHE A 191 -6.78 -2.76 -3.10
C PHE A 191 -7.08 -1.93 -4.35
N GLN A 192 -6.03 -1.26 -4.85
CA GLN A 192 -6.05 -0.70 -6.19
C GLN A 192 -5.50 -1.76 -7.16
N LEU A 193 -6.40 -2.37 -7.92
CA LEU A 193 -6.07 -3.37 -8.94
C LEU A 193 -5.60 -2.65 -10.20
N LEU A 194 -4.49 -3.10 -10.77
CA LEU A 194 -3.76 -2.43 -11.84
C LEU A 194 -3.70 -3.32 -13.07
N LYS A 195 -3.79 -2.69 -14.23
CA LYS A 195 -3.56 -3.30 -15.53
C LYS A 195 -2.71 -2.37 -16.38
N TYR A 196 -1.61 -2.89 -16.92
CA TYR A 196 -0.77 -2.23 -17.89
C TYR A 196 -0.70 -3.07 -19.16
N GLU A 197 -1.21 -2.51 -20.24
CA GLU A 197 -1.00 -3.03 -21.59
C GLU A 197 0.40 -2.67 -22.10
N LYS A 198 0.81 -3.30 -23.20
CA LYS A 198 2.04 -2.93 -23.92
C LYS A 198 2.10 -1.42 -24.17
N GLY A 199 3.26 -0.82 -23.86
CA GLY A 199 3.53 0.61 -23.97
C GLY A 199 3.05 1.46 -22.79
N GLN A 200 2.34 0.88 -21.82
CA GLN A 200 1.88 1.61 -20.64
C GLN A 200 2.94 1.60 -19.53
N PHE A 201 3.00 2.72 -18.78
CA PHE A 201 4.00 2.94 -17.72
C PHE A 201 3.43 3.76 -16.55
N TYR A 202 4.21 3.97 -15.50
CA TYR A 202 3.94 5.01 -14.51
C TYR A 202 5.24 5.71 -14.14
N ARG A 203 5.35 6.99 -14.49
CA ARG A 203 6.54 7.80 -14.21
C ARG A 203 6.88 7.88 -12.73
N THR A 204 8.11 8.28 -12.46
CA THR A 204 8.67 8.46 -11.13
C THR A 204 7.74 9.29 -10.23
N HIS A 205 7.35 8.68 -9.11
CA HIS A 205 6.46 9.25 -8.11
C HIS A 205 6.81 8.68 -6.72
N HIS A 206 6.02 9.05 -5.72
CA HIS A 206 6.17 8.58 -4.35
C HIS A 206 4.81 8.31 -3.73
N ASP A 207 4.72 7.31 -2.85
CA ASP A 207 3.45 6.90 -2.24
C ASP A 207 3.06 7.71 -1.00
N PHE A 208 4.03 8.26 -0.26
CA PHE A 208 3.75 9.25 0.80
C PHE A 208 2.93 10.46 0.29
N ILE A 209 1.84 10.76 0.98
CA ILE A 209 0.96 11.88 0.69
C ILE A 209 1.05 12.93 1.81
N GLN A 210 1.63 14.09 1.52
CA GLN A 210 1.92 15.13 2.52
C GLN A 210 0.68 15.61 3.29
N HIS A 211 -0.46 15.79 2.62
CA HIS A 211 -1.65 16.31 3.29
C HIS A 211 -2.29 15.28 4.25
N GLN A 212 -2.07 13.97 4.03
CA GLN A 212 -2.57 12.93 4.92
C GLN A 212 -1.87 12.93 6.28
N THR A 213 -0.70 13.57 6.42
CA THR A 213 -0.07 13.80 7.74
C THR A 213 -0.98 14.54 8.71
N LYS A 214 -1.96 15.31 8.21
CA LYS A 214 -2.95 16.03 9.01
C LYS A 214 -4.28 15.28 9.18
N ARG A 215 -4.49 14.19 8.43
CA ARG A 215 -5.71 13.37 8.44
C ARG A 215 -5.68 12.34 9.56
N GLN A 216 -6.84 11.78 9.88
CA GLN A 216 -6.99 10.76 10.93
C GLN A 216 -6.20 9.48 10.63
N CYS A 217 -6.08 9.08 9.36
CA CYS A 217 -5.31 7.91 8.94
C CYS A 217 -3.79 8.15 8.97
N GLY A 218 -3.31 9.39 8.98
CA GLY A 218 -1.89 9.69 8.82
C GLY A 218 -1.35 9.32 7.42
N PRO A 219 -0.04 9.49 7.19
CA PRO A 219 0.55 9.20 5.89
C PRO A 219 0.60 7.70 5.60
N ARG A 220 0.75 7.36 4.32
CA ARG A 220 1.17 6.02 3.88
C ARG A 220 2.62 5.78 4.32
N ILE A 221 2.85 4.75 5.11
CA ILE A 221 4.14 4.37 5.69
C ILE A 221 4.80 3.19 4.96
N LEU A 222 4.02 2.29 4.38
CA LEU A 222 4.50 1.14 3.62
C LEU A 222 3.67 0.95 2.34
N THR A 223 4.31 0.39 1.32
CA THR A 223 3.61 -0.12 0.14
C THR A 223 3.86 -1.61 0.02
N PHE A 224 2.78 -2.38 -0.04
CA PHE A 224 2.77 -3.81 -0.27
C PHE A 224 2.20 -4.05 -1.67
N PHE A 225 3.09 -4.23 -2.64
CA PHE A 225 2.75 -4.36 -4.06
C PHE A 225 2.70 -5.81 -4.48
N LEU A 226 1.56 -6.26 -4.98
CA LEU A 226 1.32 -7.64 -5.38
C LEU A 226 1.44 -7.77 -6.90
N TYR A 227 2.35 -8.60 -7.41
CA TYR A 227 2.41 -8.95 -8.82
C TYR A 227 1.47 -10.11 -9.10
N LEU A 228 0.52 -9.91 -10.00
CA LEU A 228 -0.55 -10.88 -10.30
C LEU A 228 -0.32 -11.60 -11.63
N SER A 229 0.59 -11.12 -12.48
CA SER A 229 0.99 -11.79 -13.71
C SER A 229 2.51 -11.77 -13.90
N ASP A 230 3.00 -12.77 -14.61
CA ASP A 230 4.30 -12.69 -15.27
C ASP A 230 4.19 -11.72 -16.47
N VAL A 231 5.30 -11.05 -16.78
CA VAL A 231 5.41 -10.15 -17.93
C VAL A 231 6.58 -10.61 -18.76
N THR A 232 6.37 -10.73 -20.08
CA THR A 232 7.37 -11.28 -20.99
C THR A 232 8.59 -10.38 -21.12
N ALA A 233 8.38 -9.06 -21.21
CA ALA A 233 9.45 -8.06 -21.23
C ALA A 233 8.99 -6.71 -20.68
N GLY A 234 9.87 -6.04 -19.93
CA GLY A 234 9.60 -4.75 -19.30
C GLY A 234 8.62 -4.84 -18.11
N GLY A 235 8.00 -3.72 -17.75
CA GLY A 235 7.02 -3.67 -16.67
C GLY A 235 7.59 -3.73 -15.25
N GLY A 236 8.92 -3.78 -15.08
CA GLY A 236 9.59 -3.75 -13.78
C GLY A 236 9.21 -2.56 -12.90
N THR A 237 9.24 -2.74 -11.58
CA THR A 237 9.17 -1.64 -10.62
C THR A 237 10.58 -1.18 -10.31
N ASN A 238 10.91 0.05 -10.68
CA ASN A 238 12.26 0.61 -10.59
C ASN A 238 12.32 1.69 -9.51
N PHE A 239 13.36 1.63 -8.67
CA PHE A 239 13.76 2.61 -7.66
C PHE A 239 15.04 3.30 -8.15
N PRO A 240 14.93 4.45 -8.87
CA PRO A 240 16.06 5.04 -9.57
C PRO A 240 17.23 5.40 -8.65
N ASP A 241 16.93 5.95 -7.47
CA ASP A 241 17.93 6.41 -6.50
C ASP A 241 18.72 5.25 -5.86
N LEU A 242 18.21 4.02 -5.97
CA LEU A 242 18.85 2.81 -5.43
C LEU A 242 19.47 1.93 -6.52
N ASP A 243 19.25 2.26 -7.81
CA ASP A 243 19.60 1.42 -8.96
C ASP A 243 19.03 -0.02 -8.84
N ILE A 244 17.79 -0.13 -8.36
CA ILE A 244 17.09 -1.41 -8.17
C ILE A 244 15.90 -1.48 -9.11
N THR A 245 15.77 -2.60 -9.83
CA THR A 245 14.59 -2.95 -10.60
C THR A 245 14.11 -4.33 -10.19
N VAL A 246 12.83 -4.43 -9.83
CA VAL A 246 12.18 -5.70 -9.49
C VAL A 246 11.23 -6.07 -10.61
N GLU A 247 11.53 -7.18 -11.28
CA GLU A 247 10.70 -7.67 -12.38
C GLU A 247 9.39 -8.31 -11.90
N PRO A 248 8.30 -8.16 -12.68
CA PRO A 248 7.03 -8.80 -12.39
C PRO A 248 7.15 -10.31 -12.40
N LYS A 249 6.59 -10.94 -11.38
CA LYS A 249 6.48 -12.40 -11.28
C LYS A 249 5.18 -12.74 -10.58
N ALA A 250 4.32 -13.54 -11.18
CA ALA A 250 3.04 -13.90 -10.57
C ALA A 250 3.26 -14.52 -9.17
N GLY A 251 2.47 -14.06 -8.19
CA GLY A 251 2.57 -14.53 -6.81
C GLY A 251 3.68 -13.88 -5.98
N ARG A 252 4.51 -13.01 -6.57
CA ARG A 252 5.49 -12.20 -5.82
C ARG A 252 4.81 -10.98 -5.20
N ALA A 253 5.18 -10.67 -3.96
CA ALA A 253 4.98 -9.34 -3.40
C ALA A 253 6.29 -8.56 -3.33
N LEU A 254 6.21 -7.24 -3.41
CA LEU A 254 7.30 -6.29 -3.20
C LEU A 254 6.89 -5.35 -2.07
N LEU A 255 7.74 -5.20 -1.07
CA LEU A 255 7.47 -4.41 0.14
C LEU A 255 8.58 -3.39 0.37
N TRP A 256 8.20 -2.14 0.57
CA TRP A 256 9.11 -1.04 0.84
C TRP A 256 8.45 0.06 1.71
N PRO A 257 9.24 0.88 2.42
CA PRO A 257 8.73 1.99 3.20
C PRO A 257 8.57 3.26 2.37
N SER A 258 7.70 4.16 2.85
CA SER A 258 7.53 5.53 2.33
C SER A 258 8.16 6.59 3.25
N VAL A 259 8.63 6.18 4.43
CA VAL A 259 9.05 7.08 5.52
C VAL A 259 10.37 6.63 6.12
N TYR A 260 11.02 7.54 6.85
CA TYR A 260 12.24 7.24 7.60
C TYR A 260 11.93 6.35 8.82
N ASP A 261 12.85 5.46 9.18
CA ASP A 261 12.73 4.66 10.42
C ASP A 261 12.75 5.57 11.65
N SER A 262 13.54 6.64 11.58
CA SER A 262 13.68 7.62 12.65
C SER A 262 12.51 8.61 12.79
N ASP A 263 11.64 8.70 11.78
CA ASP A 263 10.45 9.55 11.80
C ASP A 263 9.37 9.01 10.83
N PRO A 264 8.41 8.22 11.33
CA PRO A 264 7.29 7.69 10.53
C PRO A 264 6.34 8.76 9.95
N MET A 265 6.53 10.03 10.28
CA MET A 265 5.79 11.16 9.70
C MET A 265 6.56 11.87 8.60
N ALA A 266 7.84 11.55 8.39
CA ALA A 266 8.68 12.18 7.39
C ALA A 266 8.88 11.29 6.16
N LYS A 267 8.54 11.84 4.99
CA LYS A 267 8.79 11.21 3.68
C LYS A 267 10.27 10.86 3.50
N ASP A 268 10.56 9.61 3.14
CA ASP A 268 11.89 9.22 2.68
C ASP A 268 12.05 9.50 1.18
N GLY A 269 12.75 10.58 0.84
CA GLY A 269 12.96 11.02 -0.54
C GLY A 269 13.63 10.00 -1.46
N ARG A 270 14.32 8.99 -0.92
CA ARG A 270 15.04 7.95 -1.69
C ARG A 270 14.10 6.87 -2.24
N MET A 271 12.85 6.84 -1.77
CA MET A 271 11.84 5.84 -2.13
C MET A 271 10.98 6.27 -3.33
N MET A 272 11.50 7.20 -4.13
CA MET A 272 10.94 7.50 -5.44
C MET A 272 10.99 6.22 -6.30
N HIS A 273 9.89 5.92 -6.98
CA HIS A 273 9.78 4.71 -7.78
C HIS A 273 8.89 4.93 -8.99
N GLN A 274 8.99 4.01 -9.96
CA GLN A 274 8.25 4.04 -11.20
C GLN A 274 7.91 2.64 -11.68
N ALA A 275 6.83 2.51 -12.47
CA ALA A 275 6.59 1.33 -13.28
C ALA A 275 7.21 1.58 -14.66
N LEU A 276 8.20 0.77 -15.02
CA LEU A 276 8.78 0.76 -16.36
C LEU A 276 7.73 0.37 -17.39
N GLU A 277 7.98 0.75 -18.63
CA GLU A 277 7.11 0.44 -19.75
C GLU A 277 6.99 -1.08 -19.94
N VAL A 278 5.77 -1.58 -20.17
CA VAL A 278 5.56 -2.97 -20.59
C VAL A 278 5.94 -3.10 -22.06
N GLU A 279 6.99 -3.83 -22.37
CA GLU A 279 7.49 -4.00 -23.73
C GLU A 279 6.78 -5.16 -24.44
N ASP A 280 6.48 -6.23 -23.69
CA ASP A 280 5.72 -7.38 -24.19
C ASP A 280 4.94 -8.09 -23.07
N GLY A 281 3.72 -8.54 -23.40
CA GLY A 281 2.75 -9.09 -22.45
C GLY A 281 1.83 -8.05 -21.80
N VAL A 282 1.15 -8.44 -20.70
CA VAL A 282 0.24 -7.59 -19.93
C VAL A 282 0.57 -7.73 -18.44
N LYS A 283 0.81 -6.60 -17.77
CA LYS A 283 1.10 -6.57 -16.33
C LYS A 283 -0.19 -6.36 -15.54
N PHE A 284 -0.49 -7.32 -14.67
CA PHE A 284 -1.49 -7.18 -13.62
C PHE A 284 -0.80 -7.07 -12.27
N ALA A 285 -1.29 -6.16 -11.43
CA ALA A 285 -0.76 -5.96 -10.09
C ALA A 285 -1.83 -5.42 -9.15
N ALA A 286 -1.55 -5.36 -7.85
CA ALA A 286 -2.37 -4.65 -6.87
C ALA A 286 -1.52 -3.83 -5.90
N ASN A 287 -1.91 -2.58 -5.65
CA ASN A 287 -1.35 -1.80 -4.55
C ASN A 287 -2.13 -2.07 -3.27
N GLY A 288 -1.43 -2.40 -2.19
CA GLY A 288 -1.89 -2.26 -0.82
C GLY A 288 -1.05 -1.21 -0.10
N TRP A 289 -1.62 -0.02 0.12
CA TRP A 289 -0.95 1.05 0.86
C TRP A 289 -1.31 0.97 2.34
N ILE A 290 -0.31 1.10 3.21
CA ILE A 290 -0.50 0.97 4.66
C ILE A 290 -0.29 2.31 5.32
N HIS A 291 -1.26 2.74 6.11
CA HIS A 291 -1.27 3.99 6.84
C HIS A 291 -0.68 3.87 8.24
N LEU A 292 -0.16 4.99 8.75
CA LEU A 292 0.32 5.07 10.12
C LEU A 292 -0.77 4.79 11.15
N TYR A 293 -2.02 5.16 10.88
CA TYR A 293 -3.17 4.92 11.74
C TYR A 293 -4.28 4.17 11.00
N ASP A 294 -5.38 3.87 11.69
CA ASP A 294 -6.59 3.30 11.10
C ASP A 294 -7.04 4.10 9.87
N TYR A 295 -7.10 3.44 8.72
CA TYR A 295 -7.59 3.99 7.47
C TYR A 295 -9.08 3.70 7.26
N VAL A 296 -9.50 2.47 7.57
CA VAL A 296 -10.84 1.96 7.25
C VAL A 296 -11.94 2.76 7.96
N THR A 297 -11.78 3.02 9.26
CA THR A 297 -12.82 3.72 10.03
C THR A 297 -13.00 5.16 9.54
N PRO A 298 -11.94 6.01 9.43
CA PRO A 298 -12.07 7.33 8.84
C PRO A 298 -12.59 7.32 7.39
N GLN A 299 -12.19 6.33 6.59
CA GLN A 299 -12.62 6.25 5.20
C GLN A 299 -14.13 6.02 5.06
N SER A 300 -14.72 5.22 5.94
CA SER A 300 -16.17 4.93 5.94
C SER A 300 -17.05 6.19 6.14
N ILE A 301 -16.47 7.26 6.72
CA ILE A 301 -17.13 8.54 6.99
C ILE A 301 -16.58 9.71 6.17
N GLY A 302 -15.69 9.44 5.21
CA GLY A 302 -15.10 10.45 4.31
C GLY A 302 -14.05 11.36 4.97
N CYS A 303 -13.22 10.79 5.84
CA CYS A 303 -12.22 11.50 6.64
C CYS A 303 -10.75 11.16 6.35
N THR A 304 -10.47 10.55 5.18
CA THR A 304 -9.09 10.30 4.70
C THR A 304 -8.65 11.30 3.62
#